data_AF-A0A3D3GHD5-F1
#
_entry.id   AF-A0A3D3GHD5-F1
#
_cell.length_a   1.000
_cell.length_b   1.000
_cell.length_c   1.000
_cell.angle_alpha   90.00
_cell.angle_beta   90.00
_cell.angle_gamma   90.00
#
_symmetry.space_group_name_H-M   'P 1'
#
loop_
_entity.id
_entity.type
_entity.pdbx_description
1 polymer ?
#
loop_
_entity_poly.entity_id
_entity_poly.type
_entity_poly.pdbx_seq_one_letter_code
_entity_poly.pdbx_strand_id
1 'polypeptide(L)' 'MGLGLGPTETGGSKIDLDLARQNIDLLELMHEKTRGNRTPEEDRLLEQLLFETRLRYVEAKKRSTQ' A
#
# COMPACT_ATOMS: atom_id res chain seq x y z
N MET A 1 33.01 26.13 16.50
CA MET A 1 32.07 25.38 17.35
C MET A 1 30.87 25.05 16.46
N GLY A 2 30.89 23.98 15.66
CA GLY A 2 30.85 22.58 16.10
C GLY A 2 29.39 22.11 16.09
N LEU A 3 28.82 21.93 14.90
CA LEU A 3 28.30 20.65 14.37
C LEU A 3 27.10 20.06 15.12
N GLY A 4 25.97 20.11 14.43
CA GLY A 4 24.77 19.31 14.70
C GLY A 4 23.99 19.03 13.42
N LEU A 5 24.66 18.91 12.27
CA LEU A 5 24.13 18.18 11.12
C LEU A 5 24.10 16.72 11.56
N GLY A 6 22.99 16.29 12.17
CA GLY A 6 22.72 14.88 12.34
C GLY A 6 22.56 14.28 10.94
N PRO A 7 23.40 13.32 10.53
CA PRO A 7 23.08 12.51 9.38
C PRO A 7 21.96 11.57 9.85
N THR A 8 20.70 11.93 9.63
CA THR A 8 19.66 10.90 9.51
C THR A 8 19.66 10.44 8.06
N GLU A 9 20.77 9.80 7.71
CA GLU A 9 20.80 8.77 6.69
C GLU A 9 19.91 7.62 7.18
N THR A 10 18.63 7.67 6.81
CA THR A 10 17.82 6.47 6.61
C THR A 10 17.17 6.68 5.24
N GLY A 11 17.90 6.58 4.12
CA GLY A 11 18.89 5.53 3.88
C GLY A 11 18.19 4.20 3.63
N GLY A 12 17.05 4.23 2.93
CA GLY A 12 16.31 3.06 2.48
C GLY A 12 14.82 3.31 2.58
N SER A 13 14.14 3.51 1.44
CA SER A 13 12.71 3.19 1.35
C SER A 13 12.56 1.71 1.70
N LYS A 14 12.50 1.37 2.99
CA LYS A 14 11.99 0.07 3.43
C LYS A 14 10.55 0.08 2.98
N ILE A 15 10.26 -0.68 1.94
CA ILE A 15 8.89 -0.88 1.53
C ILE A 15 8.26 -1.71 2.64
N ASP A 16 7.47 -1.06 3.50
CA ASP A 16 6.75 -1.71 4.59
C ASP A 16 5.59 -2.53 4.03
N LEU A 17 5.93 -3.75 3.64
CA LEU A 17 4.97 -4.71 3.09
C LEU A 17 3.87 -5.04 4.10
N ASP A 18 4.17 -5.07 5.39
CA ASP A 18 3.15 -5.31 6.41
C ASP A 18 2.09 -4.20 6.41
N LEU A 19 2.53 -2.94 6.35
CA LEU A 19 1.64 -1.78 6.26
C LEU A 19 0.85 -1.78 4.94
N ALA A 20 1.50 -2.09 3.82
CA ALA A 20 0.83 -2.20 2.53
C ALA A 20 -0.25 -3.31 2.54
N ARG A 21 0.03 -4.45 3.20
CA ARG A 21 -0.94 -5.53 3.38
C ARG A 21 -2.14 -5.09 4.23
N GLN A 22 -1.90 -4.43 5.36
CA GLN A 22 -2.97 -3.89 6.21
C GLN A 22 -3.86 -2.91 5.44
N ASN A 23 -3.26 -2.04 4.62
CA ASN A 23 -4.02 -1.10 3.79
C ASN A 23 -4.87 -1.80 2.74
N ILE A 24 -4.36 -2.85 2.08
CA ILE A 24 -5.14 -3.66 1.13
C ILE A 24 -6.32 -4.34 1.85
N ASP A 25 -6.07 -4.94 3.01
CA ASP A 25 -7.09 -5.64 3.79
C ASP A 25 -8.20 -4.68 4.26
N LEU A 26 -7.83 -3.48 4.70
CA LEU A 26 -8.77 -2.43 5.06
C LEU A 26 -9.60 -1.96 3.85
N LEU A 27 -8.97 -1.77 2.70
CA LEU A 27 -9.67 -1.41 1.45
C LEU A 27 -10.64 -2.51 1.02
N GLU A 28 -10.26 -3.79 1.15
CA GLU A 28 -11.13 -4.94 0.91
C GLU A 28 -12.31 -4.96 1.87
N LEU A 29 -12.08 -4.72 3.16
CA LEU A 29 -13.14 -4.64 4.16
C LEU A 29 -14.11 -3.48 3.86
N MET A 30 -13.59 -2.32 3.47
CA MET A 30 -14.43 -1.18 3.07
C MET A 30 -15.21 -1.49 1.80
N HIS A 31 -14.59 -2.16 0.82
CA HIS A 31 -15.26 -2.61 -0.39
C HIS A 31 -16.43 -3.56 -0.07
N GLU A 32 -16.18 -4.55 0.78
CA GLU A 32 -17.18 -5.54 1.16
C GLU A 32 -18.32 -4.90 1.98
N LYS A 33 -18.00 -3.99 2.91
CA LYS A 33 -19.01 -3.27 3.70
C LYS A 33 -19.79 -2.22 2.92
N THR A 34 -19.22 -1.69 1.85
CA THR A 34 -19.90 -0.70 0.99
C THR A 34 -20.56 -1.32 -0.23
N ARG A 35 -20.42 -2.63 -0.43
CA ARG A 35 -21.09 -3.41 -1.47
C ARG A 35 -22.61 -3.27 -1.34
N GLY A 36 -23.26 -2.80 -2.40
CA GLY A 36 -24.71 -2.51 -2.44
C GLY A 36 -25.08 -1.03 -2.29
N ASN A 37 -24.16 -0.18 -1.82
CA ASN A 37 -24.32 1.29 -1.84
C ASN A 37 -23.47 1.97 -2.94
N ARG A 38 -22.75 1.19 -3.74
CA ARG A 38 -21.82 1.67 -4.77
C ARG A 38 -22.41 1.51 -6.16
N THR A 39 -22.12 2.48 -7.02
CA THR A 39 -22.43 2.38 -8.43
C THR A 39 -21.47 1.40 -9.13
N PRO A 40 -21.87 0.77 -10.26
CA PRO A 40 -21.00 -0.15 -11.00
C PRO A 40 -19.70 0.49 -11.51
N GLU A 41 -19.66 1.81 -11.70
CA GLU A 41 -18.43 2.54 -12.01
C GLU A 41 -17.50 2.66 -10.82
N GLU A 42 -18.02 2.98 -9.62
CA GLU A 42 -17.23 3.01 -8.40
C GLU A 42 -16.66 1.63 -8.06
N ASP A 43 -17.45 0.58 -8.23
CA ASP A 43 -17.03 -0.81 -7.98
C ASP A 43 -15.84 -1.18 -8.87
N ARG A 44 -15.95 -0.91 -10.19
CA ARG A 44 -14.85 -1.10 -11.15
C ARG A 44 -13.61 -0.29 -10.82
N LEU A 45 -13.77 0.96 -10.40
CA LEU A 45 -12.64 1.81 -10.01
C LEU A 45 -11.93 1.23 -8.78
N LEU A 46 -12.70 0.77 -7.79
CA LEU A 46 -12.17 0.20 -6.55
C LEU A 46 -11.48 -1.14 -6.81
N GLU A 47 -12.05 -1.99 -7.66
CA GLU A 47 -11.42 -3.22 -8.13
C GLU A 47 -10.10 -2.94 -8.85
N GLN A 48 -10.05 -1.96 -9.76
CA GLN A 48 -8.81 -1.57 -10.44
C GLN A 48 -7.75 -1.09 -9.44
N LEU A 49 -8.15 -0.25 -8.48
CA LEU A 49 -7.23 0.28 -7.47
C LEU A 49 -6.69 -0.82 -6.55
N LEU A 50 -7.56 -1.75 -6.12
CA LEU A 50 -7.18 -2.92 -5.34
C LEU A 50 -6.22 -3.82 -6.13
N PHE A 51 -6.48 -4.02 -7.42
CA PHE A 51 -5.65 -4.82 -8.30
C PHE A 51 -4.25 -4.22 -8.46
N GLU A 52 -4.15 -2.93 -8.78
CA GLU A 52 -2.87 -2.21 -8.88
C GLU A 52 -2.09 -2.27 -7.56
N THR A 53 -2.76 -2.02 -6.44
CA THR A 53 -2.13 -2.03 -5.11
C THR A 53 -1.61 -3.42 -4.75
N ARG A 54 -2.39 -4.49 -5.04
CA ARG A 54 -1.95 -5.87 -4.88
C ARG A 54 -0.75 -6.21 -5.77
N LEU A 55 -0.75 -5.75 -7.03
CA LEU A 55 0.37 -5.95 -7.96
C LEU A 55 1.65 -5.31 -7.43
N ARG A 56 1.58 -4.03 -7.07
CA ARG A 56 2.72 -3.29 -6.49
C ARG A 56 3.20 -3.93 -5.19
N TYR A 57 2.29 -4.43 -4.36
CA TYR A 57 2.62 -5.18 -3.14
C TYR A 57 3.37 -6.48 -3.44
N VAL A 58 2.90 -7.27 -4.41
CA VAL A 58 3.56 -8.54 -4.81
C VAL A 58 4.94 -8.28 -5.41
N GLU A 59 5.08 -7.25 -6.26
CA GLU A 59 6.36 -6.85 -6.83
C GLU A 59 7.34 -6.39 -5.74
N ALA A 60 6.89 -5.54 -4.83
CA ALA A 60 7.68 -5.10 -3.69
C ALA A 60 8.07 -6.27 -2.78
N LYS A 61 7.16 -7.23 -2.57
CA LYS A 61 7.42 -8.46 -1.81
C LYS A 61 8.46 -9.35 -2.47
N LYS A 62 8.42 -9.49 -3.79
CA LYS A 62 9.47 -10.20 -4.53
C LYS A 62 10.83 -9.53 -4.35
N ARG A 63 10.87 -8.19 -4.41
CA ARG A 63 12.10 -7.39 -4.32
C ARG A 63 12.67 -7.28 -2.89
N SER A 64 11.85 -7.43 -1.85
CA SER A 64 12.32 -7.48 -0.46
C SER A 64 12.83 -8.87 -0.04
N THR A 65 12.48 -9.91 -0.80
CA THR A 65 12.85 -11.31 -0.51
C THR A 65 14.07 -11.76 -1.35
N GLN A 66 14.66 -10.86 -2.13
CA GLN A 66 15.83 -11.12 -2.98
C GLN A 66 17.10 -10.48 -2.43
#